data_AF-A0A445E908-F1
#
_entry.id   AF-A0A445E908-F1
#
_cell.length_a   1.000
_cell.length_b   1.000
_cell.length_c   1.000
_cell.angle_alpha   90.00
_cell.angle_beta   90.00
_cell.angle_gamma   90.00
#
_symmetry.space_group_name_H-M   'P 1'
#
loop_
_entity.id
_entity.type
_entity.pdbx_description
1 polymer ?
#
loop_
_entity_poly.entity_id
_entity_poly.type
_entity_poly.pdbx_seq_one_letter_code
_entity_poly.pdbx_strand_id
1 'polypeptide(L)'
;MFAPVFSNKTQEVEFGCVFAGEAHSLKVEKILFQEKSDYQNVMVFQSSTYGKVLVLDGVIQLTERDECAYQEMITYLPLCSIPDQKKLF
;
A
#
# COMPACT_ATOMS: atom_id res chain seq x y z
N MET A 1 -11.71 7.05 12.26
CA MET A 1 -11.43 5.63 12.02
C MET A 1 -11.75 5.37 10.56
N PHE A 2 -10.73 5.44 9.69
CA PHE A 2 -10.89 5.37 8.24
C PHE A 2 -11.02 3.90 7.84
N ALA A 3 -12.24 3.37 7.79
CA ALA A 3 -12.46 2.06 7.20
C ALA A 3 -12.45 2.20 5.67
N PRO A 4 -11.79 1.31 4.93
CA PRO A 4 -11.88 1.31 3.47
C PRO A 4 -13.34 1.04 3.09
N VAL A 5 -13.92 1.91 2.25
CA VAL A 5 -15.30 1.74 1.77
C VAL A 5 -15.24 0.82 0.55
N PHE A 6 -15.69 -0.42 0.74
CA PHE A 6 -15.84 -1.37 -0.35
C PHE A 6 -17.17 -1.09 -1.06
N SER A 7 -17.12 -0.48 -2.24
CA SER A 7 -18.33 -0.31 -3.07
C SER A 7 -18.66 -1.64 -3.73
N ASN A 8 -19.76 -2.28 -3.33
CA ASN A 8 -20.19 -3.55 -3.93
C ASN A 8 -20.74 -3.41 -5.38
N LYS A 9 -20.81 -2.19 -5.95
CA LYS A 9 -21.38 -1.95 -7.29
C LYS A 9 -20.34 -1.81 -8.40
N THR A 10 -19.12 -1.44 -8.07
CA THR A 10 -17.95 -1.39 -8.95
C THR A 10 -16.84 -2.01 -8.12
N GLN A 11 -16.12 -3.03 -8.62
CA GLN A 11 -15.02 -3.67 -7.88
C GLN A 11 -13.87 -2.67 -7.67
N GLU A 12 -14.07 -1.68 -6.82
CA GLU A 12 -13.23 -0.52 -6.60
C GLU A 12 -13.13 -0.34 -5.10
N VAL A 13 -11.91 -0.28 -4.60
CA VAL A 13 -11.66 -0.01 -3.18
C VAL A 13 -11.23 1.44 -3.09
N GLU A 14 -12.00 2.21 -2.34
CA GLU A 14 -11.65 3.58 -1.98
C GLU A 14 -10.80 3.58 -0.72
N PHE A 15 -9.60 4.15 -0.85
CA PHE A 15 -8.65 4.28 0.24
C PHE A 15 -8.80 5.67 0.83
N GLY A 16 -9.13 5.71 2.13
CA GLY A 16 -9.17 6.95 2.90
C GLY A 16 -7.76 7.46 3.08
N CYS A 17 -7.46 8.61 2.44
CA CYS A 17 -6.20 9.28 2.66
C CYS A 17 -6.20 9.96 4.04
N VAL A 18 -5.01 10.14 4.63
CA VAL A 18 -4.84 10.97 5.85
C VAL A 18 -5.28 12.42 5.59
N PHE A 19 -5.32 12.85 4.32
CA PHE A 19 -5.81 14.15 3.88
C PHE A 19 -7.33 14.17 3.76
N ALA A 20 -7.98 15.08 4.50
CA ALA A 20 -9.43 15.25 4.46
C ALA A 20 -9.88 15.81 3.09
N GLY A 21 -10.78 15.09 2.42
CA GLY A 21 -11.41 15.53 1.16
C GLY A 21 -10.87 14.86 -0.10
N GLU A 22 -9.81 14.04 0.00
CA GLU A 22 -9.24 13.29 -1.12
C GLU A 22 -9.33 11.78 -0.88
N ALA A 23 -9.65 11.04 -1.95
CA ALA A 23 -9.66 9.58 -1.94
C ALA A 23 -9.01 9.07 -3.22
N HIS A 24 -8.23 8.00 -3.08
CA HIS A 24 -7.70 7.26 -4.21
C HIS A 24 -8.47 5.95 -4.35
N SER A 25 -8.84 5.58 -5.57
CA SER A 25 -9.52 4.32 -5.85
C SER A 25 -8.69 3.48 -6.82
N LEU A 26 -8.63 2.17 -6.53
CA LEU A 26 -8.04 1.18 -7.44
C LEU A 26 -9.09 0.12 -7.77
N LYS A 27 -9.13 -0.26 -9.04
CA LYS A 27 -9.98 -1.35 -9.51
C LYS A 27 -9.39 -2.69 -9.07
N VAL A 28 -10.18 -3.46 -8.36
CA VAL A 28 -9.86 -4.80 -7.85
C VAL A 28 -10.33 -5.85 -8.85
N GLU A 29 -9.44 -6.73 -9.25
CA GLU A 29 -9.80 -7.93 -10.03
C GLU A 29 -10.11 -9.11 -9.14
N LYS A 30 -9.29 -9.32 -8.11
CA LYS A 30 -9.38 -10.48 -7.23
C LYS A 30 -8.81 -10.18 -5.86
N ILE A 31 -9.54 -10.52 -4.81
CA ILE A 31 -9.00 -10.52 -3.44
C ILE A 31 -8.19 -11.80 -3.27
N LEU A 32 -6.92 -11.66 -2.87
CA LEU A 32 -5.99 -12.78 -2.67
C LEU A 32 -5.94 -13.22 -1.22
N PHE A 33 -6.00 -12.26 -0.29
CA PHE A 33 -5.94 -12.50 1.15
C PHE A 33 -6.63 -11.36 1.91
N GLN A 34 -7.35 -11.69 2.97
CA GLN A 34 -7.95 -10.70 3.86
C GLN A 34 -8.10 -11.31 5.25
N GLU A 35 -7.42 -10.72 6.23
CA GLU A 35 -7.48 -11.15 7.62
C GLU A 35 -7.22 -9.98 8.56
N LYS A 36 -7.75 -10.04 9.78
CA LYS A 36 -7.41 -9.11 10.85
C LYS A 36 -6.38 -9.75 11.77
N SER A 37 -5.18 -9.17 11.81
CA SER A 37 -4.17 -9.52 12.80
C SER A 37 -4.46 -8.85 14.15
N ASP A 38 -3.70 -9.22 15.18
CA ASP A 38 -3.80 -8.60 16.51
C ASP A 38 -3.55 -7.08 16.50
N TYR A 39 -2.81 -6.59 15.50
CA TYR A 39 -2.38 -5.20 15.41
C TYR A 39 -3.16 -4.38 14.36
N GLN A 40 -3.48 -5.00 13.22
CA GLN A 40 -3.97 -4.31 12.02
C GLN A 40 -4.77 -5.23 11.09
N ASN A 41 -5.62 -4.64 10.27
CA ASN A 41 -6.32 -5.34 9.20
C ASN A 41 -5.41 -5.45 7.98
N VAL A 42 -5.16 -6.68 7.53
CA VAL A 42 -4.29 -7.00 6.40
C VAL A 42 -5.16 -7.41 5.23
N MET A 43 -4.97 -6.77 4.08
CA MET A 43 -5.64 -7.14 2.84
C MET A 43 -4.63 -7.12 1.68
N VAL A 44 -4.68 -8.17 0.86
CA VAL A 44 -3.91 -8.28 -0.38
C VAL A 44 -4.88 -8.56 -1.51
N PHE A 45 -4.82 -7.75 -2.55
CA PHE A 45 -5.66 -7.94 -3.74
C PHE A 45 -4.86 -7.71 -5.01
N GLN A 46 -5.34 -8.29 -6.11
CA GLN A 46 -4.84 -8.07 -7.45
C GLN A 46 -5.60 -6.90 -8.08
N SER A 47 -4.86 -5.87 -8.50
CA SER A 47 -5.34 -4.75 -9.30
C SER A 47 -5.14 -5.00 -10.79
N SER A 48 -6.02 -4.43 -11.63
CA SER A 48 -5.91 -4.54 -13.10
C SER A 48 -4.67 -3.87 -13.67
N THR A 49 -4.21 -2.78 -13.06
CA THR A 49 -3.16 -1.91 -13.62
C THR A 49 -1.90 -1.85 -12.77
N TYR A 50 -2.01 -2.15 -11.46
CA TYR A 50 -0.94 -2.00 -10.46
C TYR A 50 -0.40 -3.32 -9.91
N GLY A 51 -0.83 -4.48 -10.45
CA GLY A 51 -0.37 -5.77 -9.95
C GLY A 51 -0.96 -6.10 -8.58
N LYS A 52 -0.22 -6.84 -7.74
CA LYS A 52 -0.64 -7.08 -6.35
C LYS A 52 -0.47 -5.82 -5.51
N VAL A 53 -1.47 -5.55 -4.68
CA VAL A 53 -1.53 -4.40 -3.79
C VAL A 53 -1.67 -4.89 -2.35
N LEU A 54 -0.82 -4.38 -1.47
CA LEU A 54 -0.89 -4.60 -0.01
C LEU A 54 -1.55 -3.40 0.66
N VAL A 55 -2.55 -3.68 1.49
CA VAL A 55 -3.31 -2.69 2.25
C VAL A 55 -3.28 -3.07 3.72
N LEU A 56 -2.96 -2.07 4.55
CA LEU A 56 -3.00 -2.17 6.00
C LEU A 56 -3.96 -1.11 6.53
N ASP A 57 -4.96 -1.53 7.32
CA ASP A 57 -5.98 -0.66 7.93
C ASP A 57 -6.67 0.30 6.94
N GLY A 58 -6.86 -0.14 5.69
CA GLY A 58 -7.51 0.65 4.65
C GLY A 58 -6.60 1.67 3.95
N VAL A 59 -5.29 1.62 4.20
CA VAL A 59 -4.27 2.45 3.54
C VAL A 59 -3.37 1.56 2.67
N ILE A 60 -3.18 1.95 1.40
CA ILE A 60 -2.23 1.26 0.50
C ILE A 60 -0.81 1.44 1.04
N GLN A 61 -0.09 0.34 1.19
CA GLN A 61 1.31 0.36 1.61
C GLN A 61 2.27 0.26 0.45
N LEU A 62 1.96 -0.61 -0.52
CA LEU A 62 2.76 -0.81 -1.73
C LEU A 62 1.92 -1.47 -2.83
N THR A 63 2.33 -1.26 -4.07
CA THR A 63 1.88 -2.01 -5.24
C THR A 63 3.10 -2.57 -5.98
N GLU A 64 2.97 -3.68 -6.70
CA GLU A 64 4.05 -4.27 -7.52
C GLU A 64 4.51 -3.39 -8.70
N ARG A 65 3.85 -2.27 -8.95
CA ARG A 65 4.21 -1.38 -10.06
C ARG A 65 5.08 -0.20 -9.62
N ASP A 66 4.93 0.26 -8.38
CA ASP A 66 5.47 1.53 -7.89
C ASP A 66 6.33 1.41 -6.63
N GLU A 67 6.47 0.20 -6.07
CA GLU A 67 7.26 -0.07 -4.88
C GLU A 67 8.72 0.32 -5.06
N CYS A 68 9.28 0.16 -6.26
CA CYS A 68 10.69 0.45 -6.54
C CYS A 68 11.02 1.91 -6.28
N ALA A 69 10.15 2.85 -6.66
CA ALA A 69 10.41 4.27 -6.50
C ALA A 69 10.62 4.64 -5.02
N TYR A 70 9.80 4.09 -4.13
CA TYR A 70 9.95 4.33 -2.70
C TYR A 70 11.12 3.53 -2.10
N GLN A 71 11.21 2.24 -2.40
CA GLN A 71 12.23 1.34 -1.84
C GLN A 71 13.64 1.75 -2.25
N GLU A 72 13.85 2.14 -3.51
CA GLU A 72 15.14 2.61 -3.99
C GLU A 72 15.51 3.94 -3.34
N MET A 73 14.57 4.89 -3.25
CA MET A 73 14.85 6.19 -2.64
C MET A 73 15.20 6.09 -1.17
N ILE A 74 14.42 5.35 -0.37
CA ILE A 74 14.69 5.21 1.06
C ILE A 74 15.99 4.45 1.34
N THR A 75 16.41 3.57 0.43
CA THR A 75 17.61 2.75 0.58
C THR A 75 18.85 3.46 0.04
N TYR A 76 18.82 3.94 -1.20
CA TYR A 76 20.01 4.48 -1.87
C TYR A 76 20.38 5.89 -1.39
N LEU A 77 19.42 6.74 -1.01
CA LEU A 77 19.75 8.07 -0.48
C LEU A 77 20.66 8.01 0.76
N PRO A 78 20.35 7.25 1.83
CA PRO A 78 21.26 7.14 2.96
C PRO A 78 22.54 6.37 2.61
N LEU A 79 22.46 5.29 1.81
CA LEU A 79 23.65 4.52 1.41
C LEU A 79 24.69 5.34 0.66
N CYS A 80 24.24 6.26 -0.20
CA CYS A 80 25.12 7.14 -0.97
C CYS A 80 25.64 8.34 -0.17
N SER A 81 25.04 8.63 1.00
CA SER A 81 25.36 9.81 1.81
C SER A 81 26.22 9.50 3.04
N ILE A 82 26.33 8.22 3.43
CA ILE A 82 27.05 7.82 4.65
C ILE A 82 28.38 7.14 4.27
N PRO A 83 29.52 7.59 4.86
CA PRO A 83 30.85 7.06 4.52
C PRO A 83 31.13 5.64 5.05
N ASP A 84 30.41 5.18 6.08
CA ASP A 84 30.53 3.83 6.62
C ASP A 84 29.16 3.14 6.69
N GLN A 85 28.93 2.22 5.74
CA GLN A 85 27.65 1.55 5.53
C GLN A 85 27.41 0.38 6.50
N LYS A 86 28.37 0.06 7.39
CA LYS A 86 28.29 -1.13 8.26
C LYS A 86 27.35 -1.00 9.47
N LYS A 87 26.70 0.14 9.65
CA LYS A 87 25.79 0.43 10.78
C LYS A 87 24.38 0.81 10.30
N LEU A 88 23.80 -0.04 9.47
CA LEU A 88 22.38 0.07 9.11
C LEU A 88 21.60 -0.94 9.95
N PHE A 89 20.47 -0.50 10.50
CA PHE A 89 19.53 -1.31 11.29
C PHE A 89 18.25 -1.51 10.50
#